data_AF-A0A9W9L077-F1
#
_entry.id   AF-A0A9W9L077-F1
#
_cell.length_a   1.000
_cell.length_b   1.000
_cell.length_c   1.000
_cell.angle_alpha   90.00
_cell.angle_beta   90.00
_cell.angle_gamma   90.00
#
_symmetry.space_group_name_H-M   'P 1'
#
loop_
_entity.id
_entity.type
_entity.pdbx_description
1 polymer ?
#
loop_
_entity_poly.entity_id
_entity_poly.type
_entity_poly.pdbx_seq_one_letter_code
_entity_poly.pdbx_strand_id
1 'polypeptide(L)'
;MVKSEPTTPAVSSPAPASAVPLDAPTRTTPIHPELANIKVPDGPLPSYCYHPVTCQPIEPKDYQTELKQLEDEYKSREAALRAQEQIAKEVKDKIASAQRKREEVQRSIDKKVKERDTEMKVVSKFQETKASDIPS
;
A
#
# COMPACT_ATOMS: atom_id res chain seq x y z
N MET A 1 38.02 -26.01 32.47
CA MET A 1 38.30 -24.69 31.84
C MET A 1 39.03 -25.02 30.55
N VAL A 2 38.50 -24.76 29.36
CA VAL A 2 38.41 -23.42 28.75
C VAL A 2 37.14 -23.35 27.90
N LYS A 3 36.39 -22.26 28.06
CA LYS A 3 35.18 -21.94 27.29
C LYS A 3 35.64 -21.06 26.11
N SER A 4 35.51 -21.55 24.88
CA SER A 4 35.86 -20.79 23.68
C SER A 4 34.71 -19.83 23.35
N GLU A 5 34.96 -18.53 23.46
CA GLU A 5 34.06 -17.46 23.01
C GLU A 5 33.91 -17.50 21.48
N PRO A 6 32.70 -17.32 20.93
CA PRO A 6 32.53 -17.15 19.49
C PRO A 6 32.95 -15.72 19.10
N THR A 7 33.96 -15.63 18.25
CA THR A 7 34.37 -14.41 17.55
C THR A 7 33.17 -13.77 16.84
N THR A 8 32.88 -12.52 17.18
CA THR A 8 31.93 -11.66 16.48
C THR A 8 32.38 -11.44 15.04
N PRO A 9 31.51 -11.59 14.02
CA PRO A 9 31.88 -11.27 12.66
C PRO A 9 32.08 -9.76 12.51
N ALA A 10 33.16 -9.38 11.83
CA ALA A 10 33.48 -7.99 11.53
C ALA A 10 32.33 -7.33 10.76
N VAL A 11 31.80 -6.24 11.30
CA VAL A 11 30.82 -5.39 10.61
C VAL A 11 31.57 -4.61 9.53
N SER A 12 31.54 -5.10 8.29
CA SER A 12 31.92 -4.30 7.12
C SER A 12 30.82 -3.26 6.87
N SER A 13 31.12 -1.98 7.05
CA SER A 13 30.23 -0.89 6.64
C SER A 13 29.82 -1.05 5.16
N PRO A 14 28.53 -0.99 4.81
CA PRO A 14 28.13 -1.05 3.41
C PRO A 14 28.53 0.26 2.72
N ALA A 15 29.41 0.15 1.72
CA ALA A 15 29.59 1.18 0.70
C ALA A 15 28.25 1.48 0.01
N PRO A 16 28.03 2.67 -0.59
CA PRO A 16 26.78 3.01 -1.26
C PRO A 16 26.61 2.11 -2.50
N ALA A 17 25.98 0.95 -2.30
CA ALA A 17 25.78 -0.05 -3.32
C ALA A 17 24.80 0.51 -4.36
N SER A 18 25.27 0.71 -5.59
CA SER A 18 24.39 0.86 -6.75
C SER A 18 23.35 -0.26 -6.73
N ALA A 19 22.07 0.08 -6.88
CA ALA A 19 20.99 -0.91 -6.85
C ALA A 19 21.32 -2.07 -7.80
N VAL A 20 21.41 -3.28 -7.25
CA VAL A 20 21.65 -4.49 -8.03
C VAL A 20 20.49 -4.66 -9.02
N PRO A 21 20.74 -4.83 -10.33
CA PRO A 21 19.69 -5.05 -11.34
C PRO A 21 18.82 -6.27 -11.00
N LEU A 22 17.55 -6.28 -11.42
CA LEU A 22 16.62 -7.42 -11.19
C LEU A 22 17.13 -8.72 -11.80
N ASP A 23 17.79 -8.61 -12.95
CA ASP A 23 18.30 -9.76 -13.71
C ASP A 23 19.71 -10.20 -13.26
N ALA A 24 20.26 -9.61 -12.19
CA ALA A 24 21.59 -9.95 -11.73
C ALA A 24 21.61 -11.36 -11.08
N PRO A 25 22.58 -12.23 -11.42
CA PRO A 25 22.64 -13.59 -10.88
C PRO A 25 22.87 -13.63 -9.36
N THR A 26 23.40 -12.55 -8.79
CA THR A 26 23.54 -12.37 -7.34
C THR A 26 22.19 -12.36 -6.61
N ARG A 27 21.07 -12.09 -7.30
CA ARG A 27 19.71 -12.17 -6.73
C ARG A 27 19.13 -13.58 -6.72
N THR A 28 19.68 -14.51 -7.51
CA THR A 28 19.20 -15.90 -7.60
C THR A 28 20.12 -16.90 -6.90
N THR A 29 21.37 -16.54 -6.63
CA THR A 29 22.27 -17.35 -5.79
C THR A 29 21.92 -17.25 -4.30
N PRO A 30 21.66 -18.38 -3.61
CA PRO A 30 21.44 -18.39 -2.16
C PRO A 30 22.66 -17.84 -1.41
N ILE A 31 22.40 -17.03 -0.39
CA ILE A 31 23.47 -16.45 0.46
C ILE A 31 24.15 -17.53 1.31
N HIS A 32 23.46 -18.66 1.55
CA HIS A 32 23.95 -19.77 2.33
C HIS A 32 23.54 -21.11 1.68
N PRO A 33 24.38 -22.16 1.70
CA PRO A 33 24.09 -23.44 1.07
C PRO A 33 22.87 -24.17 1.66
N GLU A 34 22.50 -23.88 2.91
CA GLU A 34 21.30 -24.46 3.54
C GLU A 34 19.99 -23.72 3.18
N LEU A 35 20.09 -22.55 2.55
CA LEU A 35 18.90 -21.82 2.12
C LEU A 35 18.34 -22.45 0.84
N ALA A 36 17.01 -22.60 0.81
CA ALA A 36 16.31 -23.11 -0.36
C ALA A 36 16.59 -22.22 -1.57
N ASN A 37 16.92 -22.85 -2.70
CA ASN A 37 17.09 -22.16 -3.96
C ASN A 37 15.71 -21.73 -4.50
N ILE A 38 15.44 -20.43 -4.47
CA ILE A 38 14.18 -19.87 -4.99
C ILE A 38 14.31 -19.80 -6.51
N LYS A 39 13.68 -20.74 -7.20
CA LYS A 39 13.58 -20.70 -8.67
C LYS A 39 12.60 -19.60 -9.05
N VAL A 40 13.12 -18.42 -9.38
CA VAL A 40 12.35 -17.38 -10.06
C VAL A 40 12.18 -17.82 -11.51
N PRO A 41 10.96 -18.03 -12.02
CA PRO A 41 10.74 -18.43 -13.40
C PRO A 41 11.13 -17.32 -14.38
N ASP A 42 11.69 -17.71 -15.54
CA ASP A 42 12.27 -16.81 -16.56
C ASP A 42 11.23 -16.00 -17.37
N GLY A 43 10.06 -15.68 -16.81
CA GLY A 43 9.01 -14.95 -17.51
C GLY A 43 7.84 -14.50 -16.63
N PRO A 44 6.92 -13.68 -17.18
CA PRO A 44 5.77 -13.20 -16.44
C PRO A 44 4.85 -14.36 -16.06
N LEU A 45 4.84 -14.68 -14.76
CA LEU A 45 3.99 -15.74 -14.24
C LEU A 45 2.54 -15.27 -14.14
N PRO A 46 1.57 -16.14 -14.47
CA PRO A 46 0.18 -15.92 -14.08
C PRO A 46 0.10 -15.95 -12.54
N SER A 47 -0.17 -14.80 -11.93
CA SER A 47 -0.20 -14.61 -10.48
C SER A 47 -1.19 -15.52 -9.75
N TYR A 48 -2.21 -16.01 -10.45
CA TYR A 48 -3.22 -16.93 -9.91
C TYR A 48 -2.75 -18.39 -9.84
N CYS A 49 -1.61 -18.74 -10.44
CA CYS A 49 -1.06 -20.09 -10.42
C CYS A 49 0.15 -20.26 -9.51
N TYR A 50 0.74 -19.17 -9.01
CA TYR A 50 2.01 -19.19 -8.29
C TYR A 50 1.94 -18.38 -7.02
N HIS A 51 2.59 -18.87 -5.96
CA HIS A 51 2.65 -18.19 -4.69
C HIS A 51 3.46 -16.88 -4.84
N PRO A 52 2.92 -15.71 -4.43
CA PRO A 52 3.52 -14.41 -4.73
C PRO A 52 4.87 -14.17 -4.04
N VAL A 53 5.16 -14.92 -2.97
CA VAL A 53 6.40 -14.81 -2.19
C VAL A 53 7.46 -15.83 -2.62
N THR A 54 7.06 -17.07 -2.90
CA THR A 54 7.99 -18.18 -3.13
C THR A 54 8.13 -18.53 -4.61
N CYS A 55 7.27 -17.98 -5.48
CA CYS A 55 7.16 -18.32 -6.90
C CYS A 55 6.98 -19.82 -7.17
N GLN A 56 6.50 -20.58 -6.19
CA GLN A 56 6.15 -21.99 -6.36
C GLN A 56 4.74 -22.14 -6.93
N PRO A 57 4.47 -23.16 -7.77
CA PRO A 57 3.12 -23.46 -8.21
C PRO A 57 2.19 -23.67 -7.01
N ILE A 58 1.00 -23.09 -7.07
CA ILE A 58 -0.04 -23.28 -6.06
C ILE A 58 -0.61 -24.69 -6.25
N GLU A 59 -0.53 -25.53 -5.23
CA GLU A 59 -1.10 -26.87 -5.24
C GLU A 59 -2.51 -26.88 -4.63
N PRO A 60 -3.37 -27.85 -5.00
CA PRO A 60 -4.72 -27.98 -4.43
C PRO A 60 -4.76 -28.08 -2.90
N LYS A 61 -3.68 -28.56 -2.28
CA LYS A 61 -3.54 -28.67 -0.83
C LYS A 61 -3.43 -27.31 -0.15
N ASP A 62 -2.89 -26.31 -0.85
CA ASP A 62 -2.59 -24.99 -0.30
C ASP A 62 -3.86 -24.18 -0.01
N TYR A 63 -4.98 -24.52 -0.65
CA TYR A 63 -6.26 -23.83 -0.51
C TYR A 63 -7.43 -24.76 -0.14
N GLN A 64 -7.15 -26.02 0.20
CA GLN A 64 -8.19 -27.02 0.50
C GLN A 64 -8.99 -26.64 1.75
N THR A 65 -8.32 -26.04 2.74
CA THR A 65 -8.94 -25.64 4.00
C THR A 65 -9.91 -24.48 3.79
N GLU A 66 -9.48 -23.50 3.00
CA GLU A 66 -10.22 -22.31 2.62
C GLU A 66 -11.43 -22.69 1.77
N LEU A 67 -11.28 -23.61 0.81
CA LEU A 67 -12.40 -24.15 0.04
C LEU A 67 -13.43 -24.81 0.95
N LYS A 68 -12.99 -25.62 1.91
CA LYS A 68 -13.91 -26.27 2.85
C LYS A 68 -14.67 -25.24 3.70
N GLN A 69 -14.00 -24.19 4.16
CA GLN A 69 -14.65 -23.09 4.88
C GLN A 69 -15.70 -22.38 4.01
N LEU A 70 -15.37 -22.10 2.75
CA LEU A 70 -16.29 -21.51 1.77
C LEU A 70 -17.51 -22.39 1.51
N GLU A 71 -17.33 -23.71 1.42
CA GLU A 71 -18.42 -24.68 1.27
C GLU A 71 -19.32 -24.72 2.51
N ASP A 72 -18.74 -24.64 3.71
CA ASP A 72 -19.47 -24.60 4.98
C ASP A 72 -20.29 -23.30 5.13
N GLU A 73 -19.70 -22.16 4.73
CA GLU A 73 -20.32 -20.84 4.79
C GLU A 73 -21.42 -20.65 3.72
N TYR A 74 -21.17 -21.12 2.49
CA TYR A 74 -22.07 -20.97 1.35
C TYR A 74 -22.49 -22.33 0.76
N LYS A 75 -23.35 -23.04 1.51
CA LYS A 75 -23.86 -24.37 1.14
C LYS A 75 -24.65 -24.43 -0.17
N SER A 76 -25.02 -23.30 -0.75
CA SER A 76 -25.69 -23.24 -2.05
C SER A 76 -25.16 -22.10 -2.90
N ARG A 77 -25.19 -22.31 -4.22
CA ARG A 77 -24.81 -21.27 -5.19
C ARG A 77 -25.62 -19.99 -5.02
N GLU A 78 -26.91 -20.11 -4.71
CA GLU A 78 -27.78 -18.95 -4.48
C GLU A 78 -27.41 -18.19 -3.20
N ALA A 79 -26.98 -18.89 -2.15
CA ALA A 79 -26.48 -18.25 -0.94
C ALA A 79 -25.18 -17.47 -1.21
N ALA A 80 -24.25 -18.06 -1.97
CA ALA A 80 -23.02 -17.39 -2.39
C ALA A 80 -23.30 -16.12 -3.21
N LEU A 81 -24.24 -16.20 -4.17
CA LEU A 81 -24.63 -15.04 -4.98
C LEU A 81 -25.26 -13.93 -4.13
N ARG A 82 -26.15 -14.27 -3.20
CA ARG A 82 -26.76 -13.27 -2.29
C ARG A 82 -25.73 -12.61 -1.39
N ALA A 83 -24.76 -13.35 -0.88
CA ALA A 83 -23.67 -12.79 -0.08
C ALA A 83 -22.81 -11.83 -0.91
N GLN A 84 -22.49 -12.20 -2.15
CA GLN A 84 -21.78 -11.32 -3.07
C GLN A 84 -22.55 -10.02 -3.34
N GLU A 85 -23.87 -10.10 -3.56
CA GLU A 85 -24.73 -8.93 -3.76
C GLU A 85 -24.77 -8.01 -2.53
N GLN A 86 -24.84 -8.59 -1.33
CA GLN A 86 -24.81 -7.82 -0.08
C GLN A 86 -23.48 -7.08 0.09
N ILE A 87 -22.36 -7.78 -0.10
CA ILE A 87 -21.02 -7.17 -0.03
C ILE A 87 -20.89 -6.07 -1.08
N ALA A 88 -21.35 -6.31 -2.32
CA ALA A 88 -21.33 -5.30 -3.38
C ALA A 88 -22.14 -4.05 -3.01
N LYS A 89 -23.30 -4.23 -2.38
CA LYS A 89 -24.14 -3.14 -1.90
C LYS A 89 -23.45 -2.34 -0.79
N GLU A 90 -22.88 -3.01 0.20
CA GLU A 90 -22.15 -2.36 1.30
C GLU A 90 -20.95 -1.55 0.80
N VAL A 91 -20.18 -2.11 -0.13
CA VAL A 91 -19.05 -1.42 -0.76
C VAL A 91 -19.53 -0.18 -1.50
N LYS A 92 -20.63 -0.29 -2.26
CA LYS A 92 -21.22 0.85 -2.97
C LYS A 92 -21.68 1.96 -2.02
N ASP A 93 -22.34 1.60 -0.93
CA ASP A 93 -22.80 2.54 0.08
C ASP A 93 -21.61 3.22 0.78
N LYS A 94 -20.54 2.48 1.05
CA LYS A 94 -19.29 3.02 1.61
C LYS A 94 -18.62 4.00 0.66
N ILE A 95 -18.54 3.69 -0.63
CA ILE A 95 -18.00 4.61 -1.66
C ILE A 95 -18.85 5.89 -1.74
N ALA A 96 -20.17 5.75 -1.79
CA ALA A 96 -21.08 6.90 -1.87
C ALA A 96 -20.96 7.81 -0.64
N SER A 97 -20.87 7.23 0.56
CA SER A 97 -20.69 8.00 1.80
C SER A 97 -19.33 8.71 1.86
N ALA A 98 -18.26 8.05 1.42
CA ALA A 98 -16.93 8.64 1.33
C ALA A 98 -16.90 9.81 0.34
N GLN A 99 -17.56 9.65 -0.81
CA GLN A 99 -17.68 10.72 -1.81
C GLN A 99 -18.44 11.92 -1.26
N ARG A 100 -19.59 11.73 -0.60
CA ARG A 100 -20.34 12.83 0.03
C ARG A 100 -19.50 13.60 1.04
N LYS A 101 -18.75 12.90 1.91
CA LYS A 101 -17.84 13.53 2.87
C LYS A 101 -16.74 14.33 2.17
N ARG A 102 -16.17 13.80 1.09
CA ARG A 102 -15.16 14.51 0.30
C ARG A 102 -15.72 15.79 -0.32
N GLU A 103 -16.93 15.73 -0.88
CA GLU A 103 -17.60 16.90 -1.45
C GLU A 103 -17.92 17.96 -0.39
N GLU A 104 -18.38 17.55 0.79
CA GLU A 104 -18.65 18.46 1.91
C GLU A 104 -17.38 19.17 2.40
N VAL A 105 -16.30 18.41 2.59
CA VAL A 105 -14.99 18.97 2.96
C VAL A 105 -14.50 19.94 1.89
N GLN A 106 -14.60 19.58 0.61
CA GLN A 106 -14.19 20.46 -0.48
C GLN A 106 -14.99 21.76 -0.49
N ARG A 107 -16.32 21.71 -0.33
CA ARG A 107 -17.16 22.91 -0.24
C ARG A 107 -16.79 23.80 0.95
N SER A 108 -16.47 23.20 2.09
CA SER A 108 -16.02 23.93 3.29
C SER A 108 -14.68 24.64 3.04
N ILE A 109 -13.74 23.94 2.40
CA ILE A 109 -12.45 24.53 1.99
C ILE A 109 -12.67 25.69 1.02
N ASP A 110 -13.46 25.50 -0.04
CA ASP A 110 -13.72 26.54 -1.03
C ASP A 110 -14.36 27.77 -0.41
N LYS A 111 -15.28 27.57 0.55
CA LYS A 111 -15.88 28.66 1.33
C LYS A 111 -14.82 29.41 2.15
N LYS A 112 -13.96 28.69 2.87
CA LYS A 112 -12.89 29.27 3.69
C LYS A 112 -11.85 30.02 2.86
N VAL A 113 -11.53 29.51 1.67
CA VAL A 113 -10.62 30.18 0.73
C VAL A 113 -11.23 31.51 0.29
N LYS A 114 -12.52 31.53 -0.07
CA LYS A 114 -13.22 32.77 -0.45
C LYS A 114 -13.26 33.78 0.69
N GLU A 115 -13.57 33.34 1.92
CA GLU A 115 -13.55 34.19 3.12
C GLU A 115 -12.16 34.83 3.29
N ARG A 116 -11.10 34.01 3.31
CA ARG A 116 -9.71 34.48 3.42
C ARG A 116 -9.34 35.48 2.30
N ASP A 117 -9.74 35.24 1.06
CA ASP A 117 -9.45 36.16 -0.05
C ASP A 117 -10.09 37.53 0.14
N THR A 118 -11.34 37.55 0.61
CA THR A 118 -12.02 38.81 0.90
C THR A 118 -11.36 39.56 2.05
N GLU A 119 -11.00 38.87 3.12
CA GLU A 119 -10.30 39.45 4.27
C GLU A 119 -8.93 40.01 3.86
N MET A 120 -8.15 39.25 3.09
CA MET A 120 -6.86 39.70 2.58
C MET A 120 -6.98 40.94 1.69
N LYS A 121 -8.02 41.02 0.85
CA LYS A 121 -8.28 42.19 0.03
C LYS A 121 -8.63 43.43 0.87
N VAL A 122 -9.41 43.26 1.94
CA VAL A 122 -9.75 44.35 2.86
C VAL A 122 -8.51 44.83 3.63
N VAL A 123 -7.72 43.90 4.17
CA VAL A 123 -6.48 44.22 4.88
C VAL A 123 -5.49 44.96 3.97
N SER A 124 -5.31 44.49 2.74
CA SER A 124 -4.40 45.13 1.77
C SER A 124 -4.81 46.57 1.48
N LYS A 125 -6.11 46.82 1.24
CA LYS A 125 -6.63 48.17 1.04
C LYS A 125 -6.42 49.06 2.26
N PHE A 126 -6.65 48.53 3.46
CA PHE A 126 -6.42 49.31 4.69
C PHE A 126 -4.95 49.69 4.85
N GLN A 127 -4.02 48.75 4.60
CA GLN A 127 -2.58 49.03 4.64
C GLN A 127 -2.18 50.07 3.57
N GLU A 128 -2.70 49.98 2.36
CA GLU A 128 -2.43 50.95 1.28
C GLU A 128 -2.91 52.36 1.65
N THR A 129 -4.12 52.48 2.20
CA THR A 129 -4.62 53.78 2.69
C THR A 129 -3.77 54.33 3.84
N LYS A 130 -3.37 53.47 4.80
CA LYS A 130 -2.52 53.89 5.92
C LYS A 130 -1.10 54.27 5.50
N ALA A 131 -0.53 53.60 4.50
CA ALA A 131 0.76 53.95 3.95
C ALA A 131 0.71 55.29 3.18
N SER A 132 -0.41 55.58 2.51
CA SER A 132 -0.62 56.84 1.78
C SER A 132 -0.88 58.05 2.71
N ASP A 133 -1.31 57.79 3.95
CA ASP A 133 -1.66 58.82 4.96
C ASP A 133 -0.44 59.24 5.83
N ILE A 134 0.75 58.73 5.53
CA ILE A 134 2.01 59.17 6.15
C ILE A 134 2.57 60.32 5.30
N PRO A 135 2.56 61.58 5.79
CA PRO A 135 3.14 62.70 5.04
C PRO A 135 4.66 62.52 4.89
N SER A 136 5.17 62.77 3.68
CA SER A 136 6.62 62.85 3.38
C SER A 136 7.31 63.97 4.14
#